data_AF-A0A956C3K6-F1
#
_entry.id   AF-A0A956C3K6-F1
#
_cell.length_a   1.000
_cell.length_b   1.000
_cell.length_c   1.000
_cell.angle_alpha   90.00
_cell.angle_beta   90.00
_cell.angle_gamma   90.00
#
_symmetry.space_group_name_H-M   'P 1'
#
loop_
_entity.id
_entity.type
_entity.pdbx_description
1 polymer ?
#
loop_
_entity_poly.entity_id
_entity_poly.type
_entity_poly.pdbx_seq_one_letter_code
_entity_poly.pdbx_strand_id
1 'polypeptide(L)'
;MSKHTRSAAVFALVALSLVATGCKKKKDFETNVKLTRLQVVKRDEKGSPLTMDVEVTYIDCPGTQIEILRSGPEFASCMQKYKLDEQVAVHIKRVKDPEGFWDWDVLQVGDCTRVPDPHDEASYKMVRECADWQVNKVSVGFECDYSEQKVLKKKCPWFAKH
;
A
#
# COMPACT_ATOMS: atom_id res chain seq x y z
N MET A 1 48.00 -45.36 -40.04
CA MET A 1 48.73 -45.50 -38.76
C MET A 1 49.31 -44.14 -38.38
N SER A 2 49.02 -43.71 -37.15
CA SER A 2 49.74 -42.77 -36.25
C SER A 2 50.48 -41.53 -36.78
N LYS A 3 50.55 -40.40 -36.08
CA LYS A 3 49.89 -39.84 -34.89
C LYS A 3 50.43 -38.40 -34.75
N HIS A 4 49.54 -37.47 -34.38
CA HIS A 4 49.69 -36.23 -33.61
C HIS A 4 50.94 -35.34 -33.79
N THR A 5 50.73 -34.01 -33.86
CA THR A 5 51.23 -33.08 -32.82
C THR A 5 50.45 -31.74 -32.81
N ARG A 6 49.82 -31.46 -31.65
CA ARG A 6 49.59 -30.19 -30.91
C ARG A 6 49.19 -28.89 -31.65
N SER A 7 48.13 -28.23 -31.17
CA SER A 7 48.29 -27.06 -30.26
C SER A 7 46.96 -26.45 -29.80
N ALA A 8 47.05 -25.79 -28.65
CA ALA A 8 46.02 -25.22 -27.81
C ALA A 8 45.08 -24.17 -28.45
N ALA A 9 43.80 -24.20 -28.04
CA ALA A 9 42.91 -23.05 -27.91
C ALA A 9 41.77 -23.48 -26.96
N VAL A 10 41.89 -23.25 -25.65
CA VAL A 10 41.47 -22.02 -24.94
C VAL A 10 39.95 -21.80 -25.06
N PHE A 11 39.26 -22.15 -23.96
CA PHE A 11 38.17 -21.42 -23.33
C PHE A 11 37.45 -20.34 -24.16
N ALA A 12 36.14 -20.52 -24.40
CA ALA A 12 35.11 -19.49 -24.20
C ALA A 12 33.77 -19.94 -24.81
N LEU A 13 32.93 -20.63 -24.03
CA LEU A 13 31.52 -20.83 -24.36
C LEU A 13 30.67 -20.78 -23.09
N VAL A 14 30.90 -19.77 -22.26
CA VAL A 14 30.09 -19.43 -21.08
C VAL A 14 30.04 -17.92 -20.94
N ALA A 15 29.22 -17.22 -21.75
CA ALA A 15 28.88 -15.82 -21.51
C ALA A 15 27.73 -15.32 -22.39
N LEU A 16 26.60 -16.03 -22.45
CA LEU A 16 25.38 -15.45 -23.03
C LEU A 16 24.10 -15.99 -22.40
N SER A 17 24.13 -16.26 -21.10
CA SER A 17 22.94 -16.15 -20.27
C SER A 17 22.95 -14.75 -19.66
N LEU A 18 22.65 -13.73 -20.49
CA LEU A 18 22.10 -12.48 -19.97
C LEU A 18 20.87 -12.88 -19.16
N VAL A 19 21.04 -12.95 -17.85
CA VAL A 19 19.96 -12.99 -16.90
C VAL A 19 19.20 -11.69 -17.14
N ALA A 20 18.19 -11.74 -18.00
CA ALA A 20 17.14 -10.76 -18.02
C ALA A 20 16.41 -10.89 -16.68
N THR A 21 17.01 -10.35 -15.61
CA THR A 21 16.28 -9.98 -14.40
C THR A 21 15.38 -8.82 -14.82
N GLY A 22 14.29 -9.15 -15.52
CA GLY A 22 13.19 -8.24 -15.75
C GLY A 22 12.78 -7.73 -14.39
N CYS A 23 13.04 -6.45 -14.16
CA CYS A 23 12.77 -5.75 -12.92
C CYS A 23 11.24 -5.70 -12.75
N LYS A 24 10.64 -6.78 -12.24
CA LYS A 24 9.21 -6.84 -11.97
C LYS A 24 8.94 -5.81 -10.88
N LYS A 25 8.12 -4.80 -11.18
CA LYS A 25 7.64 -3.84 -10.17
C LYS A 25 7.02 -4.65 -9.02
N LYS A 26 7.46 -4.38 -7.79
CA LYS A 26 6.88 -5.01 -6.58
C LYS A 26 5.37 -4.73 -6.58
N LYS A 27 4.60 -5.77 -6.31
CA LYS A 27 3.14 -5.68 -6.16
C LYS A 27 2.72 -5.70 -4.71
N ASP A 28 3.56 -6.26 -3.84
CA ASP A 28 3.30 -6.44 -2.43
C ASP A 28 4.25 -5.55 -1.62
N PHE A 29 3.70 -4.85 -0.63
CA PHE A 29 4.38 -3.87 0.20
C PHE A 29 3.98 -4.05 1.66
N GLU A 30 4.89 -3.69 2.54
CA GLU A 30 4.65 -3.64 3.98
C GLU A 30 5.06 -2.26 4.49
N THR A 31 4.27 -1.68 5.37
CA THR A 31 4.53 -0.36 5.98
C THR A 31 3.85 -0.26 7.34
N ASN A 32 4.22 0.71 8.16
CA ASN A 32 3.53 0.97 9.41
C ASN A 32 2.45 2.04 9.25
N VAL A 33 1.33 1.84 9.91
CA VAL A 33 0.25 2.82 10.03
C VAL A 33 -0.09 3.05 11.49
N LYS A 34 -0.68 4.21 11.78
CA LYS A 34 -1.32 4.50 13.06
C LYS A 34 -2.83 4.34 12.92
N LEU A 35 -3.46 3.64 13.86
CA LEU A 35 -4.92 3.49 13.91
C LEU A 35 -5.56 4.77 14.46
N THR A 36 -6.29 5.51 13.64
CA THR A 36 -6.90 6.80 14.03
C THR A 36 -8.40 6.69 14.31
N ARG A 37 -9.07 5.66 13.80
CA ARG A 37 -10.48 5.34 14.14
C ARG A 37 -10.71 3.84 14.13
N LEU A 38 -11.47 3.36 15.11
CA LEU A 38 -11.93 1.98 15.23
C LEU A 38 -13.42 2.01 15.56
N GLN A 39 -14.27 1.62 14.61
CA GLN A 39 -15.72 1.72 14.78
C GLN A 39 -16.44 0.47 14.27
N VAL A 40 -17.12 -0.24 15.17
CA VAL A 40 -18.05 -1.30 14.76
C VAL A 40 -19.29 -0.66 14.14
N VAL A 41 -19.52 -0.92 12.85
CA VAL A 41 -20.61 -0.35 12.06
C VAL A 41 -21.90 -1.14 12.25
N LYS A 42 -21.78 -2.47 12.31
CA LYS A 42 -22.92 -3.38 12.44
C LYS A 42 -22.62 -4.46 13.45
N ARG A 43 -23.61 -4.81 14.27
CA ARG A 43 -23.59 -5.95 15.18
C ARG A 43 -24.73 -6.91 14.87
N ASP A 44 -24.57 -8.17 15.24
CA ASP A 44 -25.65 -9.16 15.24
C ASP A 44 -26.55 -9.00 16.49
N GLU A 45 -27.59 -9.83 16.60
CA GLU A 45 -28.52 -9.84 17.74
C GLU A 45 -27.86 -10.19 19.08
N LYS A 46 -26.68 -10.84 19.04
CA LYS A 46 -25.89 -11.23 20.21
C LYS A 46 -24.84 -10.17 20.57
N GLY A 47 -24.76 -9.08 19.81
CA GLY A 47 -23.78 -8.01 19.98
C GLY A 47 -22.41 -8.27 19.35
N SER A 48 -22.23 -9.39 18.62
CA SER A 48 -20.97 -9.67 17.91
C SER A 48 -20.79 -8.72 16.73
N PRO A 49 -19.56 -8.28 16.41
CA PRO A 49 -19.34 -7.37 15.29
C PRO A 49 -19.56 -8.10 13.96
N LEU A 50 -20.36 -7.52 13.06
CA LEU A 50 -20.53 -7.99 11.69
C LEU A 50 -19.70 -7.18 10.70
N THR A 51 -19.43 -5.92 11.01
CA THR A 51 -18.69 -5.02 10.12
C THR A 51 -18.00 -3.95 10.97
N MET A 52 -16.79 -3.56 10.58
CA MET A 52 -16.01 -2.52 11.26
C MET A 52 -15.32 -1.62 10.25
N ASP A 53 -15.28 -0.32 10.58
CA ASP A 53 -14.43 0.68 9.95
C ASP A 53 -13.16 0.85 10.76
N VAL A 54 -12.02 0.80 10.07
CA VAL A 54 -10.70 1.10 10.62
C VAL A 54 -10.11 2.23 9.78
N GLU A 55 -9.90 3.39 10.40
CA GLU A 55 -9.17 4.48 9.76
C GLU A 55 -7.69 4.38 10.14
N VAL A 56 -6.83 4.49 9.13
CA VAL A 56 -5.38 4.41 9.28
C VAL A 56 -4.71 5.64 8.69
N THR A 57 -3.62 6.07 9.31
CA THR A 57 -2.69 7.08 8.77
C THR A 57 -1.31 6.47 8.59
N TYR A 58 -0.69 6.69 7.43
CA TYR A 58 0.61 6.10 7.10
C TYR A 58 1.76 6.83 7.80
N ILE A 59 2.51 6.13 8.66
CA ILE A 59 3.60 6.75 9.46
C ILE A 59 4.81 7.06 8.59
N ASP A 60 5.12 6.15 7.67
CA ASP A 60 6.31 6.23 6.83
C ASP A 60 6.09 7.08 5.58
N CYS A 61 4.88 7.57 5.32
CA CYS A 61 4.56 8.35 4.12
C CYS A 61 4.50 9.85 4.44
N PRO A 62 5.10 10.72 3.61
CA PRO A 62 4.96 12.16 3.78
C PRO A 62 3.53 12.59 3.45
N GLY A 63 3.00 13.56 4.18
CA GLY A 63 1.66 14.12 3.97
C GLY A 63 0.62 13.61 4.97
N THR A 64 -0.66 13.88 4.70
CA THR A 64 -1.79 13.55 5.58
C THR A 64 -2.72 12.53 4.93
N GLN A 65 -2.18 11.38 4.53
CA GLN A 65 -2.96 10.32 3.90
C GLN A 65 -3.76 9.56 4.96
N ILE A 66 -5.08 9.54 4.78
CA ILE A 66 -5.97 8.67 5.56
C ILE A 66 -6.60 7.64 4.63
N GLU A 67 -6.81 6.45 5.15
CA GLU A 67 -7.52 5.38 4.47
C GLU A 67 -8.51 4.76 5.45
N ILE A 68 -9.78 4.69 5.05
CA ILE A 68 -10.82 3.97 5.79
C ILE A 68 -10.95 2.59 5.18
N LEU A 69 -10.73 1.58 6.00
CA LEU A 69 -10.81 0.17 5.68
C LEU A 69 -12.07 -0.39 6.33
N ARG A 70 -13.05 -0.78 5.51
CA ARG A 70 -14.21 -1.54 5.98
C ARG A 70 -14.05 -3.01 5.61
N SER A 71 -14.46 -3.89 6.53
CA SER A 71 -14.48 -5.32 6.28
C SER A 71 -15.42 -6.09 7.21
N GLY A 72 -15.58 -7.38 6.90
CA GLY A 72 -16.59 -8.27 7.47
C GLY A 72 -16.28 -8.81 8.88
N PRO A 73 -17.07 -9.79 9.34
CA PRO A 73 -17.11 -10.22 10.74
C PRO A 73 -15.77 -10.73 11.29
N GLU A 74 -14.99 -11.45 10.47
CA GLU A 74 -13.70 -12.03 10.88
C GLU A 74 -12.68 -10.91 11.19
N PHE A 75 -12.54 -9.96 10.27
CA PHE A 75 -11.70 -8.78 10.45
C PHE A 75 -12.19 -7.93 11.62
N ALA A 76 -13.50 -7.68 11.69
CA ALA A 76 -14.12 -6.87 12.73
C ALA A 76 -13.95 -7.48 14.14
N SER A 77 -13.98 -8.81 14.25
CA SER A 77 -13.70 -9.52 15.51
C SER A 77 -12.22 -9.46 15.86
N CYS A 78 -11.33 -9.67 14.88
CA CYS A 78 -9.89 -9.63 15.09
C CYS A 78 -9.40 -8.25 15.55
N MET A 79 -9.94 -7.17 14.96
CA MET A 79 -9.50 -5.80 15.22
C MET A 79 -9.83 -5.29 16.63
N GLN A 80 -10.71 -5.96 17.38
CA GLN A 80 -11.09 -5.53 18.73
C GLN A 80 -9.94 -5.55 19.76
N LYS A 81 -8.85 -6.27 19.48
CA LYS A 81 -7.68 -6.30 20.37
C LYS A 81 -6.78 -5.07 20.26
N TYR A 82 -6.88 -4.35 19.14
CA TYR A 82 -6.08 -3.16 18.88
C TYR A 82 -6.74 -1.92 19.49
N LYS A 83 -5.93 -0.88 19.74
CA LYS A 83 -6.39 0.39 20.31
C LYS A 83 -6.14 1.56 19.36
N LEU A 84 -6.85 2.67 19.59
CA LEU A 84 -6.54 3.93 18.92
C LEU A 84 -5.10 4.37 19.23
N ASP A 85 -4.50 5.06 18.28
CA ASP A 85 -3.10 5.51 18.25
C ASP A 85 -2.04 4.41 18.28
N GLU A 86 -2.44 3.13 18.26
CA GLU A 86 -1.53 2.01 18.12
C GLU A 86 -0.89 1.99 16.72
N GLN A 87 0.40 1.66 16.68
CA GLN A 87 1.15 1.51 15.43
C GLN A 87 1.18 0.04 15.04
N VAL A 88 0.72 -0.27 13.83
CA VAL A 88 0.62 -1.63 13.33
C VAL A 88 1.17 -1.72 11.91
N ALA A 89 1.78 -2.85 11.58
CA ALA A 89 2.16 -3.15 10.21
C ALA A 89 0.91 -3.39 9.35
N VAL A 90 0.93 -2.94 8.10
CA VAL A 90 -0.09 -3.28 7.10
C VAL A 90 0.56 -3.93 5.89
N HIS A 91 -0.13 -4.92 5.33
CA HIS A 91 0.26 -5.53 4.07
C HIS A 91 -0.60 -4.95 2.94
N ILE A 92 0.05 -4.44 1.90
CA ILE A 92 -0.58 -3.73 0.79
C ILE A 92 -0.26 -4.44 -0.50
N LYS A 93 -1.28 -4.63 -1.35
CA LYS A 93 -1.14 -5.23 -2.67
C LYS A 93 -1.61 -4.27 -3.75
N ARG A 94 -0.82 -4.11 -4.81
CA ARG A 94 -1.25 -3.43 -6.03
C ARG A 94 -2.21 -4.30 -6.82
N VAL A 95 -3.36 -3.72 -7.12
CA VAL A 95 -4.43 -4.34 -7.91
C VAL A 95 -4.70 -3.46 -9.13
N LYS A 96 -5.28 -4.06 -10.17
CA LYS A 96 -5.82 -3.29 -11.28
C LYS A 96 -7.31 -3.13 -11.06
N ASP A 97 -7.81 -1.92 -11.20
CA ASP A 97 -9.24 -1.68 -11.24
C ASP A 97 -9.86 -2.21 -12.57
N PRO A 98 -11.19 -2.24 -12.70
CA PRO A 98 -11.85 -2.68 -13.93
C PRO A 98 -11.50 -1.85 -15.17
N GLU A 99 -11.07 -0.60 -14.99
CA GLU A 99 -10.68 0.33 -16.06
C GLU A 99 -9.21 0.13 -16.47
N GLY A 100 -8.46 -0.69 -15.74
CA GLY A 100 -7.07 -1.06 -16.01
C GLY A 100 -6.04 -0.18 -15.34
N PHE A 101 -6.44 0.81 -14.52
CA PHE A 101 -5.52 1.63 -13.74
C PHE A 101 -5.04 0.86 -12.51
N TRP A 102 -3.82 1.18 -12.07
CA TRP A 102 -3.31 0.62 -10.82
C TRP A 102 -3.91 1.32 -9.60
N ASP A 103 -4.43 0.51 -8.68
CA ASP A 103 -4.79 0.88 -7.32
C ASP A 103 -4.03 -0.01 -6.31
N TRP A 104 -4.29 0.16 -5.03
CA TRP A 104 -3.77 -0.67 -3.95
C TRP A 104 -4.86 -1.11 -2.98
N ASP A 105 -4.70 -2.29 -2.39
CA ASP A 105 -5.56 -2.80 -1.35
C ASP A 105 -4.73 -3.14 -0.12
N VAL A 106 -5.18 -2.69 1.05
CA VAL A 106 -4.69 -3.22 2.32
C VAL A 106 -5.29 -4.62 2.51
N LEU A 107 -4.46 -5.66 2.59
CA LEU A 107 -4.91 -7.05 2.78
C LEU A 107 -4.80 -7.50 4.24
N GLN A 108 -4.05 -6.77 5.07
CA GLN A 108 -3.82 -7.14 6.46
C GLN A 108 -3.51 -5.90 7.29
N VAL A 109 -4.04 -5.84 8.50
CA VAL A 109 -3.73 -4.82 9.51
C VAL A 109 -3.28 -5.54 10.78
N GLY A 110 -2.02 -5.38 11.16
CA GLY A 110 -1.37 -6.20 12.17
C GLY A 110 -1.38 -7.67 11.74
N ASP A 111 -2.07 -8.52 12.49
CA ASP A 111 -2.34 -9.93 12.19
C ASP A 111 -3.79 -10.20 11.74
N CYS A 112 -4.57 -9.14 11.51
CA CYS A 112 -5.96 -9.24 11.05
C CYS A 112 -6.04 -9.19 9.52
N THR A 113 -6.36 -10.32 8.90
CA THR A 113 -6.59 -10.41 7.45
C THR A 113 -7.87 -9.68 7.06
N ARG A 114 -7.77 -8.87 6.01
CA ARG A 114 -8.88 -8.17 5.37
C ARG A 114 -9.17 -8.81 4.01
N VAL A 115 -10.44 -9.09 3.73
CA VAL A 115 -10.90 -9.38 2.38
C VAL A 115 -11.44 -8.07 1.79
N PRO A 116 -10.76 -7.47 0.79
CA PRO A 116 -11.26 -6.27 0.12
C PRO A 116 -12.55 -6.59 -0.65
N ASP A 117 -13.55 -5.72 -0.53
CA ASP A 117 -14.75 -5.76 -1.35
C ASP A 117 -14.63 -4.67 -2.44
N PRO A 118 -14.54 -5.04 -3.73
CA PRO A 118 -14.41 -4.07 -4.82
C PRO A 118 -15.66 -3.20 -5.01
N HIS A 119 -16.78 -3.52 -4.36
CA HIS A 119 -18.04 -2.78 -4.41
C HIS A 119 -18.33 -1.99 -3.13
N ASP A 120 -17.41 -1.98 -2.16
CA ASP A 120 -17.62 -1.26 -0.91
C ASP A 120 -17.31 0.24 -1.04
N GLU A 121 -18.38 1.03 -1.18
CA GLU A 121 -18.32 2.49 -1.27
C GLU A 121 -17.82 3.16 0.02
N ALA A 122 -17.81 2.46 1.16
CA ALA A 122 -17.38 3.03 2.43
C ALA A 122 -15.87 2.90 2.67
N SER A 123 -15.20 2.02 1.93
CA SER A 123 -13.73 1.97 1.91
C SER A 123 -13.22 3.08 0.99
N TYR A 124 -12.70 4.16 1.56
CA TYR A 124 -12.18 5.28 0.79
C TYR A 124 -10.78 5.71 1.21
N LYS A 125 -10.06 6.32 0.25
CA LYS A 125 -8.69 6.81 0.40
C LYS A 125 -8.69 8.32 0.18
N MET A 126 -8.17 9.07 1.14
CA MET A 126 -7.95 10.50 0.98
C MET A 126 -6.46 10.78 1.01
N VAL A 127 -5.92 11.15 -0.15
CA VAL A 127 -4.56 11.66 -0.31
C VAL A 127 -4.71 13.14 -0.59
N ARG A 128 -4.52 13.97 0.43
CA ARG A 128 -4.61 15.42 0.33
C ARG A 128 -3.47 16.02 1.14
N GLU A 129 -2.70 16.90 0.53
CA GLU A 129 -1.73 17.75 1.22
C GLU A 129 -2.32 19.16 1.25
N CYS A 130 -2.52 19.72 2.44
CA CYS A 130 -2.95 21.10 2.60
C CYS A 130 -1.78 21.94 3.09
N ALA A 131 -1.53 23.06 2.43
CA ALA A 131 -0.54 24.05 2.82
C ALA A 131 -1.22 25.40 3.04
N ASP A 132 -0.67 26.21 3.95
CA ASP A 132 -1.14 27.58 4.14
C ASP A 132 -0.93 28.38 2.86
N TRP A 133 -2.00 29.02 2.39
CA TRP A 133 -1.90 29.97 1.31
C TRP A 133 -1.44 31.30 1.88
N GLN A 134 -0.22 31.69 1.53
CA GLN A 134 0.36 32.95 1.99
C GLN A 134 0.33 34.02 0.91
N VAL A 135 -0.16 35.21 1.28
CA VAL A 135 -0.04 36.44 0.50
C VAL A 135 0.72 37.45 1.34
N ASN A 136 1.84 37.96 0.84
CA ASN A 136 2.71 38.89 1.57
C ASN A 136 3.16 38.36 2.97
N LYS A 137 3.44 37.06 3.08
CA LYS A 137 3.82 36.36 4.33
C LYS A 137 2.72 36.33 5.41
N VAL A 138 1.49 36.68 5.06
CA VAL A 138 0.31 36.54 5.91
C VAL A 138 -0.48 35.34 5.41
N SER A 139 -0.81 34.42 6.32
CA SER A 139 -1.72 33.31 6.00
C SER A 139 -3.11 33.88 5.74
N VAL A 140 -3.63 33.68 4.53
CA VAL A 140 -4.97 34.14 4.12
C VAL A 140 -5.95 32.98 3.91
N GLY A 141 -5.48 31.74 4.06
CA GLY A 141 -6.26 30.53 3.89
C GLY A 141 -5.37 29.29 3.78
N PHE A 142 -5.93 28.20 3.26
CA PHE A 142 -5.20 26.99 2.94
C PHE A 142 -5.57 26.53 1.53
N GLU A 143 -4.60 26.00 0.81
CA GLU A 143 -4.79 25.34 -0.47
C GLU A 143 -4.47 23.85 -0.28
N CYS A 144 -5.38 22.99 -0.72
CA CYS A 144 -5.18 21.56 -0.66
C CYS A 144 -4.90 21.04 -2.07
N ASP A 145 -3.66 20.65 -2.33
CA ASP A 145 -3.28 20.09 -3.61
C ASP A 145 -3.45 18.56 -3.60
N TYR A 146 -4.06 18.07 -4.68
CA TYR A 146 -4.18 16.65 -5.02
C TYR A 146 -3.06 16.19 -5.96
N SER A 147 -2.30 17.14 -6.52
CA SER A 147 -1.36 16.92 -7.61
C SER A 147 0.02 16.49 -7.11
N GLU A 148 0.52 15.45 -7.78
CA GLU A 148 1.89 14.95 -7.77
C GLU A 148 2.75 15.14 -6.52
N GLN A 149 2.42 14.40 -5.47
CA GLN A 149 3.34 14.14 -4.36
C GLN A 149 4.51 13.25 -4.83
N LYS A 150 5.44 13.80 -5.62
CA LYS A 150 6.64 13.08 -6.12
C LYS A 150 7.42 12.46 -4.97
N VAL A 151 7.45 13.15 -3.82
CA VAL A 151 8.07 12.66 -2.59
C VAL A 151 7.28 11.47 -2.01
N LEU A 152 5.94 11.55 -1.94
CA LEU A 152 5.09 10.42 -1.53
C LEU A 152 5.30 9.23 -2.44
N LYS A 153 5.15 9.38 -3.77
CA LYS A 153 5.28 8.27 -4.73
C LYS A 153 6.67 7.63 -4.69
N LYS A 154 7.71 8.39 -4.33
CA LYS A 154 9.07 7.87 -4.16
C LYS A 154 9.22 7.06 -2.88
N LYS A 155 8.64 7.50 -1.76
CA LYS A 155 8.75 6.82 -0.46
C LYS A 155 7.73 5.68 -0.30
N CYS A 156 6.52 5.89 -0.80
CA CYS A 156 5.36 5.01 -0.73
C CYS A 156 4.83 4.71 -2.14
N PRO A 157 5.50 3.82 -2.89
CA PRO A 157 5.27 3.59 -4.32
C PRO A 157 3.92 2.96 -4.67
N TRP A 158 3.15 2.47 -3.70
CA TRP A 158 1.79 1.98 -3.93
C TRP A 158 0.80 3.11 -4.23
N PHE A 159 1.05 4.34 -3.77
CA PHE A 159 0.25 5.53 -4.12
C PHE A 159 0.39 5.98 -5.59
N ALA A 160 1.28 5.35 -6.36
CA ALA A 160 1.51 5.70 -7.76
C ALA A 160 0.46 5.06 -8.68
N LYS A 161 -0.59 5.84 -9.00
CA LYS A 161 -1.54 5.58 -10.10
C LYS A 161 -0.79 5.70 -11.43
N HIS A 162 -0.59 4.59 -12.12
CA HIS A 162 0.02 4.50 -13.45
C HIS A 162 -0.71 3.46 -14.28
#